data_AF-A0A074X916-F1
#
_entry.id   AF-A0A074X916-F1
#
_cell.length_a   1.000
_cell.length_b   1.000
_cell.length_c   1.000
_cell.angle_alpha   90.00
_cell.angle_beta   90.00
_cell.angle_gamma   90.00
#
_symmetry.space_group_name_H-M   'P 1'
#
loop_
_entity.id
_entity.type
_entity.pdbx_description
1 polymer ?
#
loop_
_entity_poly.entity_id
_entity_poly.type
_entity_poly.pdbx_seq_one_letter_code
_entity_poly.pdbx_strand_id
1 'polypeptide(L)'
;NPYHHMYFSDGFVYAPPPSVPFVAVSSPRLVMFVANETGDNDNHSEGGQLSGEIGAGTRRSSNAFWFNAHSAYLGCENHSAHQCVLKITGLVYQSETKSEVAAFHQTVKLLPCYLPDNCHLTQIDFSESMKGLSGLRIQASVNEEPVSWFMDNLALGWSNNTCAAGLLRARSR
;
A
#
# COMPACT_ATOMS: atom_id res chain seq x y z
N ASN A 1 -6.52 3.49 -14.78
CA ASN A 1 -6.27 3.06 -13.39
C ASN A 1 -4.91 2.35 -13.34
N PRO A 2 -3.95 2.84 -12.51
CA PRO A 2 -2.63 2.22 -12.31
C PRO A 2 -2.61 0.76 -11.84
N TYR A 3 -3.66 0.29 -11.16
CA TYR A 3 -3.73 -1.00 -10.49
C TYR A 3 -3.16 -2.20 -11.27
N HIS A 4 -3.48 -2.35 -12.57
CA HIS A 4 -3.03 -3.49 -13.38
C HIS A 4 -1.53 -3.48 -13.74
N HIS A 5 -0.81 -2.43 -13.38
CA HIS A 5 0.63 -2.30 -13.60
C HIS A 5 1.41 -2.24 -12.28
N MET A 6 0.73 -2.42 -11.16
CA MET A 6 1.36 -2.44 -9.84
C MET A 6 1.94 -3.80 -9.54
N TYR A 7 3.06 -3.75 -8.85
CA TYR A 7 3.68 -4.87 -8.18
C TYR A 7 3.45 -4.71 -6.68
N PHE A 8 3.33 -5.84 -6.00
CA PHE A 8 3.12 -5.93 -4.56
C PHE A 8 4.34 -6.64 -3.98
N SER A 9 4.84 -6.16 -2.84
CA SER A 9 5.88 -6.87 -2.10
C SER A 9 5.40 -8.26 -1.65
N ASP A 10 6.30 -9.07 -1.14
CA ASP A 10 5.91 -10.29 -0.42
C ASP A 10 5.06 -9.91 0.81
N GLY A 11 4.17 -10.81 1.24
CA GLY A 11 3.25 -10.62 2.38
C GLY A 11 1.84 -10.15 2.03
N PHE A 12 1.59 -9.72 0.80
CA PHE A 12 0.24 -9.41 0.33
C PHE A 12 -0.56 -10.67 0.01
N VAL A 13 -1.72 -10.81 0.63
CA VAL A 13 -2.67 -11.90 0.40
C VAL A 13 -4.08 -11.36 0.14
N TYR A 14 -4.88 -12.13 -0.58
CA TYR A 14 -6.33 -11.92 -0.57
C TYR A 14 -6.89 -12.57 0.68
N ALA A 15 -7.53 -11.79 1.54
CA ALA A 15 -8.17 -12.31 2.75
C ALA A 15 -9.62 -12.71 2.41
N PRO A 16 -9.95 -14.02 2.33
CA PRO A 16 -11.29 -14.43 1.99
C PRO A 16 -12.24 -14.21 3.19
N PRO A 17 -13.42 -13.59 2.99
CA PRO A 17 -14.49 -13.70 3.97
C PRO A 17 -14.90 -15.16 4.14
N PRO A 18 -15.23 -15.69 5.34
CA PRO A 18 -15.35 -15.02 6.65
C PRO A 18 -14.13 -15.24 7.57
N SER A 19 -12.98 -15.69 7.06
CA SER A 19 -11.85 -16.07 7.92
C SER A 19 -11.11 -14.88 8.54
N VAL A 20 -11.49 -13.65 8.19
CA VAL A 20 -10.93 -12.41 8.72
C VAL A 20 -12.03 -11.50 9.25
N PRO A 21 -11.73 -10.67 10.27
CA PRO A 21 -12.73 -9.87 10.97
C PRO A 21 -13.16 -8.59 10.25
N PHE A 22 -12.46 -8.24 9.17
CA PHE A 22 -12.77 -7.04 8.38
C PHE A 22 -13.73 -7.36 7.23
N VAL A 23 -14.75 -6.52 7.09
CA VAL A 23 -15.69 -6.58 5.96
C VAL A 23 -15.14 -5.76 4.79
N ALA A 24 -15.04 -6.37 3.61
CA ALA A 24 -14.67 -5.67 2.38
C ALA A 24 -15.70 -4.58 2.04
N VAL A 25 -15.22 -3.39 1.70
CA VAL A 25 -16.04 -2.28 1.20
C VAL A 25 -16.50 -2.61 -0.23
N SER A 26 -15.63 -3.22 -1.04
CA SER A 26 -15.89 -3.68 -2.41
C SER A 26 -15.93 -5.21 -2.48
N SER A 27 -16.91 -5.80 -1.79
CA SER A 27 -17.12 -7.25 -1.74
C SER A 27 -16.98 -7.93 -3.12
N PRO A 28 -16.26 -9.07 -3.22
CA PRO A 28 -15.76 -9.90 -2.13
C PRO A 28 -14.26 -9.73 -1.82
N ARG A 29 -13.57 -8.74 -2.40
CA ARG A 29 -12.11 -8.67 -2.36
C ARG A 29 -11.62 -7.76 -1.24
N LEU A 30 -10.80 -8.32 -0.35
CA LEU A 30 -10.08 -7.59 0.68
C LEU A 30 -8.61 -7.94 0.58
N VAL A 31 -7.75 -6.92 0.54
CA VAL A 31 -6.30 -7.12 0.62
C VAL A 31 -5.88 -7.15 2.07
N MET A 32 -5.00 -8.08 2.43
CA MET A 32 -4.32 -8.13 3.72
C MET A 32 -2.81 -8.17 3.49
N PHE A 33 -2.07 -7.50 4.35
CA PHE A 33 -0.63 -7.62 4.46
C PHE A 33 -0.28 -8.31 5.78
N VAL A 34 0.43 -9.44 5.71
CA VAL A 34 0.78 -10.28 6.87
C VAL A 34 2.12 -9.85 7.45
N ALA A 35 2.12 -9.20 8.60
CA ALA A 35 3.35 -8.63 9.18
C ALA A 35 4.36 -9.67 9.68
N ASN A 36 3.91 -10.84 10.15
CA ASN A 36 4.77 -11.84 10.81
C ASN A 36 5.47 -12.82 9.85
N GLU A 37 5.01 -12.93 8.60
CA GLU A 37 5.66 -13.78 7.59
C GLU A 37 6.71 -13.03 6.78
N THR A 38 6.58 -11.70 6.73
CA THR A 38 7.58 -10.80 6.18
C THR A 38 8.46 -10.30 7.32
N GLY A 39 9.49 -11.06 7.69
CA GLY A 39 10.55 -10.50 8.55
C GLY A 39 10.95 -9.11 8.03
N ASP A 40 11.39 -8.22 8.93
CA ASP A 40 11.88 -6.85 8.65
C ASP A 40 13.19 -6.84 7.83
N ASN A 41 13.33 -7.84 6.98
CA ASN A 41 14.36 -7.97 6.00
C ASN A 41 14.00 -6.97 4.90
N ASP A 42 14.87 -6.02 4.63
CA ASP A 42 14.95 -5.25 3.37
C ASP A 42 15.19 -6.17 2.15
N ASN A 43 14.74 -7.43 2.21
CA ASN A 43 14.72 -8.36 1.10
C ASN A 43 13.69 -7.85 0.12
N HIS A 44 14.22 -7.11 -0.84
CA HIS A 44 13.52 -6.70 -2.02
C HIS A 44 12.87 -7.92 -2.71
N SER A 45 11.57 -7.89 -2.95
CA SER A 45 10.89 -8.85 -3.84
C SER A 45 11.47 -8.75 -5.27
N GLU A 46 11.07 -9.64 -6.20
CA GLU A 46 11.64 -9.70 -7.57
C GLU A 46 11.66 -8.34 -8.31
N GLY A 47 10.84 -7.36 -7.90
CA GLY A 47 10.82 -6.01 -8.48
C GLY A 47 11.64 -4.94 -7.74
N GLY A 48 12.27 -5.24 -6.61
CA GLY A 48 12.99 -4.24 -5.81
C GLY A 48 12.20 -3.63 -4.65
N GLN A 49 11.00 -4.12 -4.34
CA GLN A 49 10.08 -3.47 -3.40
C GLN A 49 10.39 -3.81 -1.94
N LEU A 50 10.25 -2.82 -1.07
CA LEU A 50 10.34 -2.97 0.38
C LEU A 50 9.10 -3.71 0.93
N SER A 51 9.24 -4.32 2.11
CA SER A 51 8.13 -4.95 2.81
C SER A 51 6.97 -3.96 3.06
N GLY A 52 5.76 -4.33 2.62
CA GLY A 52 4.55 -3.52 2.69
C GLY A 52 4.40 -2.49 1.56
N GLU A 53 5.21 -2.60 0.50
CA GLU A 53 5.20 -1.67 -0.63
C GLU A 53 4.35 -2.16 -1.81
N ILE A 54 3.63 -1.23 -2.41
CA ILE A 54 2.90 -1.36 -3.68
C ILE A 54 3.46 -0.32 -4.63
N GLY A 55 3.89 -0.70 -5.83
CA GLY A 55 4.55 0.25 -6.73
C GLY A 55 4.80 -0.22 -8.15
N ALA A 56 5.57 0.57 -8.88
CA ALA A 56 5.94 0.32 -10.27
C ALA A 56 6.99 -0.79 -10.43
N GLY A 57 7.65 -1.21 -9.34
CA GLY A 57 8.56 -2.34 -9.30
C GLY A 57 9.71 -2.25 -10.28
N THR A 58 9.88 -3.25 -11.15
CA THR A 58 10.94 -3.25 -12.18
C THR A 58 10.84 -2.05 -13.13
N ARG A 59 9.69 -1.37 -13.18
CA ARG A 59 9.40 -0.22 -14.03
C ARG A 59 9.50 1.13 -13.30
N ARG A 60 9.95 1.15 -12.04
CA ARG A 60 10.09 2.37 -11.21
C ARG A 60 10.94 3.48 -11.83
N SER A 61 11.88 3.14 -12.70
CA SER A 61 12.70 4.12 -13.42
C SER A 61 11.95 4.88 -14.53
N SER A 62 10.80 4.39 -14.96
CA SER A 62 10.00 5.01 -16.02
C SER A 62 8.84 5.79 -15.42
N ASN A 63 8.83 7.10 -15.63
CA ASN A 63 7.74 7.96 -15.16
C ASN A 63 6.38 7.67 -15.82
N ALA A 64 6.35 6.82 -16.85
CA ALA A 64 5.12 6.29 -17.39
C ALA A 64 4.40 5.38 -16.40
N PHE A 65 5.06 4.83 -15.38
CA PHE A 65 4.40 3.97 -14.37
C PHE A 65 4.22 4.65 -13.01
N TRP A 66 4.64 5.92 -12.89
CA TRP A 66 4.42 6.68 -11.67
C TRP A 66 2.95 7.05 -11.49
N PHE A 67 2.55 7.21 -10.24
CA PHE A 67 1.16 7.41 -9.84
C PHE A 67 1.02 8.47 -8.76
N ASN A 68 -0.21 8.94 -8.59
CA ASN A 68 -0.63 9.75 -7.46
C ASN A 68 -1.52 8.87 -6.58
N ALA A 69 -1.36 8.96 -5.27
CA ALA A 69 -2.19 8.25 -4.31
C ALA A 69 -3.16 9.26 -3.66
N HIS A 70 -4.44 8.90 -3.58
CA HIS A 70 -5.49 9.82 -3.13
C HIS A 70 -6.12 9.37 -1.81
N SER A 71 -6.50 8.10 -1.70
CA SER A 71 -7.10 7.55 -0.49
C SER A 71 -7.08 6.02 -0.49
N ALA A 72 -7.34 5.43 0.66
CA ALA A 72 -7.62 4.00 0.80
C ALA A 72 -8.53 3.76 2.01
N TYR A 73 -9.26 2.64 2.01
CA TYR A 73 -9.90 2.14 3.22
C TYR A 73 -8.93 1.23 3.94
N LEU A 74 -8.58 1.55 5.18
CA LEU A 74 -7.56 0.86 5.95
C LEU A 74 -8.08 0.35 7.29
N GLY A 75 -7.53 -0.77 7.71
CA GLY A 75 -7.75 -1.40 9.01
C GLY A 75 -6.51 -2.18 9.42
N CYS A 76 -6.45 -2.62 10.66
CA CYS A 76 -5.36 -3.43 11.16
C CYS A 76 -5.83 -4.35 12.26
N GLU A 77 -5.13 -5.48 12.37
CA GLU A 77 -5.35 -6.43 13.42
C GLU A 77 -4.95 -5.83 14.77
N ASN A 78 -5.85 -5.94 15.75
CA ASN A 78 -5.60 -5.41 17.08
C ASN A 78 -6.30 -6.28 18.13
N HIS A 79 -5.51 -6.91 18.99
CA HIS A 79 -5.99 -7.74 20.10
C HIS A 79 -5.92 -7.01 21.45
N SER A 80 -5.69 -5.69 21.43
CA SER A 80 -5.45 -4.87 22.62
C SER A 80 -6.33 -3.62 22.63
N ALA A 81 -6.31 -2.90 23.76
CA ALA A 81 -6.99 -1.62 23.89
C ALA A 81 -6.23 -0.41 23.29
N HIS A 82 -5.04 -0.64 22.75
CA HIS A 82 -4.20 0.43 22.23
C HIS A 82 -4.60 0.82 20.81
N GLN A 83 -4.26 2.03 20.39
CA GLN A 83 -4.49 2.44 19.00
C GLN A 83 -3.54 1.73 18.06
N CYS A 84 -4.05 1.37 16.88
CA CYS A 84 -3.19 0.92 15.81
C CYS A 84 -2.65 2.12 15.03
N VAL A 85 -1.34 2.13 14.81
CA VAL A 85 -0.63 3.21 14.13
C VAL A 85 -0.25 2.74 12.73
N LEU A 86 -0.78 3.41 11.72
CA LEU A 86 -0.41 3.24 10.32
C LEU A 86 0.66 4.27 9.94
N LYS A 87 1.79 3.81 9.43
CA LYS A 87 2.82 4.64 8.79
C LYS A 87 2.72 4.45 7.29
N ILE A 88 2.31 5.50 6.59
CA ILE A 88 2.16 5.52 5.13
C ILE A 88 3.31 6.35 4.56
N THR A 89 4.09 5.77 3.67
CA THR A 89 5.28 6.39 3.07
C THR A 89 5.17 6.38 1.55
N GLY A 90 5.28 7.56 0.94
CA GLY A 90 5.39 7.70 -0.51
C GLY A 90 6.85 7.65 -0.95
N LEU A 91 7.14 6.79 -1.92
CA LEU A 91 8.47 6.59 -2.48
C LEU A 91 8.57 7.24 -3.87
N VAL A 92 9.71 7.88 -4.14
CA VAL A 92 10.02 8.48 -5.45
C VAL A 92 11.34 7.94 -5.96
N TYR A 93 11.36 7.57 -7.24
CA TYR A 93 12.55 7.11 -7.91
C TYR A 93 13.48 8.28 -8.26
N GLN A 94 14.73 8.20 -7.78
CA GLN A 94 15.80 9.12 -8.12
C GLN A 94 16.69 8.53 -9.20
N SER A 95 16.82 9.25 -10.32
CA SER A 95 17.61 8.77 -11.48
C SER A 95 19.12 8.80 -11.23
N GLU A 96 19.58 9.70 -10.36
CA GLU A 96 21.00 9.88 -10.01
C GLU A 96 21.54 8.68 -9.23
N THR A 97 20.81 8.26 -8.20
CA THR A 97 21.15 7.12 -7.32
C THR A 97 20.59 5.79 -7.82
N LYS A 98 19.68 5.82 -8.81
CA LYS A 98 18.95 4.67 -9.33
C LYS A 98 18.19 3.90 -8.24
N SER A 99 17.72 4.62 -7.23
CA SER A 99 17.01 4.06 -6.07
C SER A 99 15.72 4.82 -5.80
N GLU A 100 14.82 4.18 -5.06
CA GLU A 100 13.67 4.85 -4.50
C GLU A 100 14.03 5.43 -3.13
N VAL A 101 13.54 6.63 -2.87
CA VAL A 101 13.71 7.29 -1.58
C VAL A 101 12.36 7.67 -1.00
N ALA A 102 12.26 7.63 0.32
CA ALA A 102 11.10 8.16 1.02
C ALA A 102 11.03 9.68 0.82
N ALA A 103 9.94 10.14 0.20
CA ALA A 103 9.70 11.54 -0.08
C ALA A 103 8.53 12.10 0.73
N PHE A 104 7.60 11.25 1.14
CA PHE A 104 6.38 11.66 1.83
C PHE A 104 6.06 10.70 2.97
N HIS A 105 5.57 11.24 4.09
CA HIS A 105 5.17 10.47 5.25
C HIS A 105 3.83 10.97 5.78
N GLN A 106 2.96 10.03 6.15
CA GLN A 106 1.71 10.29 6.83
C GLN A 106 1.49 9.22 7.89
N THR A 107 1.24 9.65 9.12
CA THR A 107 0.95 8.75 10.23
C THR A 107 -0.51 8.89 10.61
N VAL A 108 -1.21 7.77 10.71
CA VAL A 108 -2.63 7.69 11.05
C VAL A 108 -2.81 6.78 12.25
N LYS A 109 -3.70 7.16 13.17
CA LYS A 109 -4.08 6.33 14.31
C LYS A 109 -5.50 5.86 14.12
N LEU A 110 -5.68 4.55 14.03
CA LEU A 110 -6.99 3.90 13.99
C LEU A 110 -7.42 3.52 15.40
N LEU A 111 -8.73 3.61 15.63
CA LEU A 111 -9.32 3.09 16.85
C LEU A 111 -9.14 1.56 16.89
N PRO A 112 -8.95 0.98 18.09
CA PRO A 112 -8.89 -0.47 18.23
C PRO A 112 -10.18 -1.10 17.71
N CYS A 113 -10.04 -2.15 16.89
CA CYS A 113 -11.13 -3.07 16.64
C CYS A 113 -10.90 -4.33 17.46
N TYR A 114 -11.75 -4.56 18.46
CA TYR A 114 -11.67 -5.74 19.30
C TYR A 114 -12.27 -6.93 18.56
N LEU A 115 -11.42 -7.87 18.16
CA LEU A 115 -11.88 -9.10 17.51
C LEU A 115 -12.73 -9.92 18.50
N PRO A 116 -13.82 -10.59 18.06
CA PRO A 116 -14.18 -10.92 16.68
C PRO A 116 -15.25 -10.00 16.05
N ASP A 117 -15.40 -8.76 16.52
CA ASP A 117 -16.44 -7.86 16.00
C ASP A 117 -16.25 -7.55 14.51
N ASN A 118 -17.36 -7.28 13.79
CA ASN A 118 -17.37 -6.88 12.37
C ASN A 118 -16.64 -5.55 12.19
N CYS A 119 -15.31 -5.60 12.09
CA CYS A 119 -14.46 -4.43 11.94
C CYS A 119 -14.74 -3.75 10.61
N HIS A 120 -14.91 -2.43 10.65
CA HIS A 120 -15.03 -1.61 9.47
C HIS A 120 -13.70 -0.97 9.12
N LEU A 121 -13.34 -0.99 7.83
CA LEU A 121 -12.22 -0.21 7.34
C LEU A 121 -12.55 1.29 7.45
N THR A 122 -11.54 2.08 7.83
CA THR A 122 -11.65 3.54 7.90
C THR A 122 -11.10 4.14 6.62
N GLN A 123 -11.86 5.02 5.96
CA GLN A 123 -11.34 5.77 4.82
C GLN A 123 -10.28 6.75 5.30
N ILE A 124 -9.09 6.66 4.71
CA ILE A 124 -7.98 7.57 4.94
C ILE A 124 -7.71 8.32 3.64
N ASP A 125 -7.85 9.64 3.70
CA ASP A 125 -7.39 10.52 2.63
C ASP A 125 -5.89 10.77 2.78
N PHE A 126 -5.16 10.55 1.69
CA PHE A 126 -3.74 10.78 1.66
C PHE A 126 -3.41 12.26 1.47
N SER A 127 -2.26 12.67 1.99
CA SER A 127 -1.75 14.04 1.77
C SER A 127 -1.71 14.39 0.28
N GLU A 128 -2.11 15.61 -0.08
CA GLU A 128 -2.07 16.12 -1.46
C GLU A 128 -0.67 16.11 -2.08
N SER A 129 0.37 15.97 -1.25
CA SER A 129 1.76 15.82 -1.66
C SER A 129 2.10 14.43 -2.21
N MET A 130 1.25 13.41 -2.03
CA MET A 130 1.47 12.04 -2.53
C MET A 130 1.26 11.93 -4.06
N LYS A 131 2.13 12.61 -4.81
CA LYS A 131 2.09 12.71 -6.27
C LYS A 131 3.42 12.30 -6.88
N GLY A 132 3.37 11.75 -8.09
CA GLY A 132 4.58 11.33 -8.81
C GLY A 132 5.34 10.18 -8.13
N LEU A 133 4.62 9.33 -7.40
CA LEU A 133 5.17 8.21 -6.67
C LEU A 133 5.57 7.08 -7.61
N SER A 134 6.68 6.43 -7.31
CA SER A 134 7.07 5.16 -7.90
C SER A 134 6.71 3.96 -7.00
N GLY A 135 6.52 4.21 -5.69
CA GLY A 135 6.04 3.23 -4.72
C GLY A 135 5.26 3.88 -3.56
N LEU A 136 4.46 3.07 -2.89
CA LEU A 136 3.67 3.42 -1.71
C LEU A 136 3.84 2.30 -0.67
N ARG A 137 4.39 2.63 0.49
CA ARG A 137 4.62 1.67 1.58
C ARG A 137 3.67 1.94 2.73
N ILE A 138 3.02 0.90 3.23
CA ILE A 138 2.14 0.98 4.42
C ILE A 138 2.65 -0.03 5.45
N GLN A 139 2.82 0.45 6.68
CA GLN A 139 3.18 -0.37 7.83
C GLN A 139 2.18 -0.10 8.95
N ALA A 140 1.84 -1.14 9.72
CA ALA A 140 0.97 -1.02 10.88
C ALA A 140 1.66 -1.53 12.14
N SER A 141 1.45 -0.86 13.26
CA SER A 141 1.89 -1.34 14.56
C SER A 141 0.91 -1.04 15.67
N VAL A 142 0.89 -1.89 16.69
CA VAL A 142 0.16 -1.71 17.95
C VAL A 142 1.19 -1.82 19.06
N ASN A 143 1.32 -0.79 19.91
CA ASN A 143 2.39 -0.73 20.91
C ASN A 143 3.79 -0.98 20.35
N GLU A 144 4.07 -0.40 19.18
CA GLU A 144 5.35 -0.55 18.47
C GLU A 144 5.63 -1.95 17.91
N GLU A 145 4.76 -2.93 18.15
CA GLU A 145 4.84 -4.26 17.54
C GLU A 145 4.17 -4.25 16.16
N PRO A 146 4.84 -4.72 15.08
CA PRO A 146 4.23 -4.86 13.77
C PRO A 146 2.99 -5.75 13.79
N VAL A 147 1.91 -5.30 13.15
CA VAL A 147 0.67 -6.07 13.03
C VAL A 147 0.22 -6.15 11.58
N SER A 148 -0.55 -7.19 11.26
CA SER A 148 -1.17 -7.30 9.94
C SER A 148 -2.16 -6.16 9.69
N TRP A 149 -2.28 -5.74 8.44
CA TRP A 149 -3.22 -4.69 8.04
C TRP A 149 -4.03 -5.04 6.81
N PHE A 150 -5.16 -4.37 6.68
CA PHE A 150 -6.18 -4.64 5.68
C PHE A 150 -6.42 -3.38 4.84
N MET A 151 -6.68 -3.58 3.55
CA MET A 151 -6.93 -2.48 2.63
C MET A 151 -7.98 -2.84 1.59
N ASP A 152 -8.78 -1.84 1.26
CA ASP A 152 -9.72 -1.88 0.13
C ASP A 152 -9.79 -0.51 -0.55
N ASN A 153 -10.28 -0.48 -1.80
CA ASN A 153 -10.53 0.73 -2.57
C ASN A 153 -9.36 1.74 -2.58
N LEU A 154 -8.14 1.25 -2.86
CA LEU A 154 -6.97 2.12 -3.06
C LEU A 154 -7.17 3.01 -4.30
N ALA A 155 -7.38 4.31 -4.07
CA ALA A 155 -7.65 5.29 -5.10
C ALA A 155 -6.35 5.87 -5.66
N LEU A 156 -6.03 5.51 -6.91
CA LEU A 156 -4.81 5.91 -7.61
C LEU A 156 -5.11 6.59 -8.95
N GLY A 157 -4.27 7.58 -9.27
CA GLY A 157 -4.25 8.27 -10.56
C GLY A 157 -2.89 8.14 -11.25
N TRP A 158 -2.84 8.20 -12.58
CA TRP A 158 -1.55 8.30 -13.27
C TRP A 158 -0.97 9.69 -13.09
N SER A 159 0.34 9.79 -12.78
CA SER A 159 1.01 11.09 -12.67
C SER A 159 1.39 11.65 -14.05
N ASN A 160 1.85 10.79 -14.96
CA ASN A 160 2.12 11.15 -16.36
C ASN A 160 0.94 10.76 -17.27
N ASN A 161 0.17 11.74 -17.74
CA ASN A 161 -1.00 11.53 -18.62
C ASN A 161 -0.73 11.83 -20.10
N THR A 162 0.53 11.87 -20.52
CA THR A 162 0.88 12.05 -21.94
C THR A 162 0.47 10.83 -22.79
N CYS A 163 0.20 11.07 -24.08
CA CYS A 163 -0.11 10.01 -25.04
C CYS A 163 1.01 8.96 -25.12
N ALA A 164 2.27 9.40 -25.10
CA ALA A 164 3.44 8.51 -25.12
C ALA A 164 3.46 7.55 -23.92
N ALA A 165 3.19 8.06 -22.70
CA ALA A 165 3.09 7.22 -21.51
C ALA A 165 1.92 6.22 -21.60
N GLY A 166 0.77 6.66 -22.14
CA GLY A 166 -0.39 5.80 -22.40
C GLY A 166 -0.07 4.63 -23.34
N LEU A 167 0.60 4.90 -24.45
CA LEU A 167 1.03 3.88 -25.41
C LEU A 167 2.00 2.88 -24.78
N LEU A 168 2.94 3.36 -23.97
CA LEU A 168 3.92 2.49 -23.32
C LEU A 168 3.25 1.54 -22.31
N ARG A 169 2.28 2.03 -21.53
CA ARG A 169 1.46 1.20 -20.65
C ARG A 169 0.69 0.15 -21.42
N ALA A 170 0.02 0.53 -22.51
CA ALA A 170 -0.79 -0.38 -23.32
C ALA A 170 0.01 -1.56 -23.90
N ARG A 171 1.28 -1.34 -24.24
CA ARG A 171 2.20 -2.38 -24.75
C ARG A 171 2.84 -3.23 -23.65
N SER A 172 2.64 -2.88 -22.38
CA SER A 172 3.28 -3.51 -21.21
C SER A 172 2.33 -4.36 -20.36
N ARG A 173 1.08 -4.52 -20.83
CA ARG A 173 0.14 -5.54 -20.36
C ARG A 173 0.44 -6.85 -21.06
#